data_AF-A0A229GT70-F1
#
_entry.id   AF-A0A229GT70-F1
#
_cell.length_a   1.000
_cell.length_b   1.000
_cell.length_c   1.000
_cell.angle_alpha   90.00
_cell.angle_beta   90.00
_cell.angle_gamma   90.00
#
_symmetry.space_group_name_H-M   'P 1'
#
loop_
_entity.id
_entity.type
_entity.pdbx_description
1 polymer ?
#
loop_
_entity_poly.entity_id
_entity_poly.type
_entity_poly.pdbx_seq_one_letter_code
_entity_poly.pdbx_strand_id
1 'polypeptide(L)'
;MSASGSGRMRPGEVLLSTVAAVSWAFLAMAGVAALGLHLVGADGAGALGPMTAAAMVLAVGGSVTPSGDVKAFGLTGAQAHSAVDIAPLGISLVGALLLGWLFVRSLRGAGAVIDGAELATRAGAVVLLFLLVLAGLTWVGNDTVTIDASTLGVAGKTKQEQGGLLEKLPGELGDIADIGSGLLPDRIQRLIDAKAAVGFTVEAGRSVLGGAVWVVVVLLIALLVARRAPVPHGLEAAHRTVRPAASALCGVLVLAVGAGLAAALYAAIGDDHPRLVLGAALLGAPNGVWLGVPLGLFVPWHGGASGALVRVLPDPLDDLLANEHNEPITVARLAELDGRVWLLTVGCVLMILAAGVLTAVRTPIGQAGRSGGSGQSGRAGQAGFVGRWGIVGQCALRLGIVTAVALPLLCRLTEVSAGASLSVLGFDAFGAGIELHGGGAVAWALGAGWGAAAGAAGALAAWATGAAGGRASRFAFDSTPHDDSTPHDGPATTK
;
A
#
# COMPACT_ATOMS: atom_id res chain seq x y z
N MET A 1 43.16 25.16 -21.30
CA MET A 1 42.03 24.50 -21.99
C MET A 1 42.21 23.00 -21.85
N SER A 2 41.49 22.38 -20.93
CA SER A 2 41.26 20.92 -20.91
C SER A 2 39.79 20.73 -20.63
N ALA A 3 39.07 20.28 -21.67
CA ALA A 3 37.69 19.89 -21.57
C ALA A 3 37.63 18.59 -20.78
N SER A 4 37.22 18.66 -19.51
CA SER A 4 36.74 17.49 -18.79
C SER A 4 35.44 17.06 -19.46
N GLY A 5 35.49 15.91 -20.15
CA GLY A 5 34.32 15.30 -20.77
C GLY A 5 33.29 14.99 -19.71
N SER A 6 32.28 15.85 -19.59
CA SER A 6 31.03 15.52 -18.94
C SER A 6 30.44 14.33 -19.71
N GLY A 7 30.23 13.21 -19.02
CA GLY A 7 29.54 12.05 -19.56
C GLY A 7 28.16 12.49 -20.05
N ARG A 8 28.03 12.72 -21.36
CA ARG A 8 26.81 13.21 -21.98
C ARG A 8 25.73 12.14 -21.77
N MET A 9 24.73 12.46 -20.95
CA MET A 9 23.49 11.68 -20.84
C MET A 9 23.00 11.34 -22.25
N ARG A 10 22.85 10.05 -22.55
CA ARG A 10 22.29 9.60 -23.83
C ARG A 10 20.77 9.66 -23.73
N PRO A 11 20.08 10.58 -24.43
CA PRO A 11 18.63 10.75 -24.27
C PRO A 11 17.83 9.48 -24.59
N GLY A 12 18.32 8.66 -25.52
CA GLY A 12 17.72 7.37 -25.86
C GLY A 12 17.73 6.35 -24.72
N GLU A 13 18.76 6.33 -23.87
CA GLU A 13 18.82 5.43 -22.71
C GLU A 13 17.83 5.87 -21.62
N VAL A 14 17.71 7.18 -21.40
CA VAL A 14 16.70 7.73 -20.49
C VAL A 14 15.31 7.35 -20.98
N LEU A 15 14.97 7.65 -22.24
CA LEU A 15 13.67 7.35 -22.82
C LEU A 15 13.34 5.84 -22.76
N LEU A 16 14.26 4.96 -23.18
CA LEU A 16 14.03 3.52 -23.15
C LEU A 16 13.81 3.01 -21.72
N SER A 17 14.61 3.49 -20.76
CA SER A 17 14.47 3.10 -19.36
C SER A 17 13.18 3.60 -18.73
N THR A 18 12.75 4.82 -19.09
CA THR A 18 11.50 5.43 -18.65
C THR A 18 10.30 4.67 -19.20
N VAL A 19 10.29 4.39 -20.51
CA VAL A 19 9.22 3.60 -21.15
C VAL A 19 9.17 2.21 -20.55
N ALA A 20 10.31 1.51 -20.42
CA ALA A 20 10.33 0.20 -19.80
C ALA A 20 9.80 0.23 -18.36
N ALA A 21 10.24 1.18 -17.53
CA ALA A 21 9.82 1.29 -16.14
C ALA A 21 8.31 1.51 -16.00
N VAL A 22 7.77 2.47 -16.76
CA VAL A 22 6.34 2.83 -16.71
C VAL A 22 5.49 1.72 -17.33
N SER A 23 5.83 1.22 -18.52
CA SER A 23 5.06 0.17 -19.19
C SER A 23 4.99 -1.12 -18.38
N TRP A 24 6.10 -1.61 -17.83
CA TRP A 24 6.09 -2.81 -17.01
C TRP A 24 5.28 -2.61 -15.71
N ALA A 25 5.40 -1.45 -15.06
CA ALA A 25 4.61 -1.15 -13.86
C ALA A 25 3.10 -1.15 -14.14
N PHE A 26 2.65 -0.43 -15.18
CA PHE A 26 1.23 -0.37 -15.55
C PHE A 26 0.70 -1.74 -16.02
N LEU A 27 1.49 -2.52 -16.77
CA LEU A 27 1.11 -3.88 -17.17
C LEU A 27 0.90 -4.80 -15.97
N ALA A 28 1.82 -4.77 -14.99
CA ALA A 28 1.68 -5.57 -13.78
C ALA A 28 0.47 -5.14 -12.94
N MET A 29 0.26 -3.83 -12.78
CA MET A 29 -0.90 -3.28 -12.10
C MET A 29 -2.22 -3.70 -12.77
N ALA A 30 -2.30 -3.58 -14.10
CA ALA A 30 -3.47 -3.99 -14.87
C ALA A 30 -3.73 -5.48 -14.75
N GLY A 31 -2.69 -6.32 -14.82
CA GLY A 31 -2.80 -7.77 -14.63
C GLY A 31 -3.34 -8.15 -13.25
N VAL A 32 -2.81 -7.51 -12.19
CA VAL A 32 -3.25 -7.74 -10.80
C VAL A 32 -4.69 -7.24 -10.59
N ALA A 33 -5.03 -6.07 -11.14
CA ALA A 33 -6.38 -5.52 -11.06
C ALA A 33 -7.39 -6.43 -11.77
N ALA A 34 -7.11 -6.81 -13.02
CA ALA A 34 -7.97 -7.66 -13.82
C ALA A 34 -8.15 -9.05 -13.19
N LEU A 35 -7.06 -9.66 -12.75
CA LEU A 35 -7.08 -10.96 -12.08
C LEU A 35 -7.87 -10.88 -10.77
N GLY A 36 -7.61 -9.86 -9.94
CA GLY A 36 -8.29 -9.68 -8.66
C GLY A 36 -9.79 -9.48 -8.83
N LEU A 37 -10.20 -8.60 -9.75
CA LEU A 37 -11.61 -8.35 -10.06
C LEU A 37 -12.31 -9.58 -10.65
N HIS A 38 -11.65 -10.30 -11.56
CA HIS A 38 -12.19 -11.55 -12.11
C HIS A 38 -12.36 -12.63 -11.04
N LEU A 39 -11.38 -12.78 -10.13
CA LEU A 39 -11.46 -13.74 -9.03
C LEU A 39 -12.59 -13.42 -8.03
N VAL A 40 -12.90 -12.13 -7.84
CA VAL A 40 -14.04 -11.67 -7.04
C VAL A 40 -15.39 -11.81 -7.80
N GLY A 41 -15.37 -12.07 -9.11
CA GLY A 41 -16.56 -12.22 -9.94
C GLY A 41 -17.15 -10.91 -10.44
N ALA A 42 -16.36 -9.84 -10.47
CA ALA A 42 -16.80 -8.51 -10.92
C ALA A 42 -17.17 -8.48 -12.42
N ASP A 43 -16.67 -9.43 -13.20
CA ASP A 43 -17.01 -9.63 -14.62
C ASP A 43 -18.48 -10.01 -14.84
N GLY A 44 -19.16 -10.56 -13.83
CA GLY A 44 -20.60 -10.78 -13.86
C GLY A 44 -21.42 -9.49 -13.72
N ALA A 45 -20.83 -8.42 -13.18
CA ALA A 45 -21.52 -7.15 -12.91
C ALA A 45 -21.24 -6.08 -13.98
N GLY A 46 -20.19 -6.22 -14.78
CA GLY A 46 -19.90 -5.28 -15.87
C GLY A 46 -18.57 -5.54 -16.58
N ALA A 47 -18.20 -4.64 -17.48
CA ALA A 47 -17.02 -4.80 -18.32
C ALA A 47 -15.71 -4.65 -17.52
N LEU A 48 -14.84 -5.65 -17.60
CA LEU A 48 -13.55 -5.67 -16.88
C LEU A 48 -12.63 -4.50 -17.25
N GLY A 49 -12.63 -4.04 -18.51
CA GLY A 49 -11.75 -2.95 -18.96
C GLY A 49 -11.89 -1.67 -18.12
N PRO A 50 -13.05 -1.02 -18.12
CA PRO A 50 -13.27 0.19 -17.31
C PRO A 50 -13.11 -0.05 -15.80
N MET A 51 -13.54 -1.21 -15.28
CA MET A 51 -13.37 -1.53 -13.85
C MET A 51 -11.90 -1.62 -13.47
N THR A 52 -11.05 -2.21 -14.32
CA THR A 52 -9.60 -2.26 -14.10
C THR A 52 -8.98 -0.87 -14.17
N ALA A 53 -9.42 -0.02 -15.10
CA ALA A 53 -8.96 1.36 -15.18
C ALA A 53 -9.32 2.16 -13.93
N ALA A 54 -10.57 2.06 -13.44
CA ALA A 54 -11.02 2.70 -12.22
C ALA A 54 -10.25 2.19 -10.98
N ALA A 55 -10.06 0.87 -10.87
CA ALA A 55 -9.27 0.28 -9.78
C ALA A 55 -7.80 0.75 -9.80
N MET A 56 -7.20 0.90 -10.98
CA MET A 56 -5.85 1.45 -11.13
C MET A 56 -5.79 2.93 -10.77
N VAL A 57 -6.79 3.74 -11.12
CA VAL A 57 -6.84 5.15 -10.71
C VAL A 57 -6.95 5.27 -9.19
N LEU A 58 -7.84 4.50 -8.55
CA LEU A 58 -7.96 4.42 -7.09
C LEU A 58 -6.66 3.95 -6.43
N ALA A 59 -5.98 2.95 -7.01
CA ALA A 59 -4.73 2.40 -6.47
C ALA A 59 -3.59 3.44 -6.36
N VAL A 60 -3.62 4.47 -7.21
CA VAL A 60 -2.61 5.54 -7.25
C VAL A 60 -3.11 6.79 -6.50
N GLY A 61 -4.21 6.68 -5.74
CA GLY A 61 -4.76 7.78 -4.94
C GLY A 61 -5.59 8.77 -5.75
N GLY A 62 -6.12 8.36 -6.90
CA GLY A 62 -7.17 9.11 -7.59
C GLY A 62 -8.54 8.90 -6.95
N SER A 63 -9.48 9.80 -7.23
CA SER A 63 -10.86 9.73 -6.74
C SER A 63 -11.78 9.19 -7.83
N VAL A 64 -12.64 8.26 -7.44
CA VAL A 64 -13.72 7.73 -8.28
C VAL A 64 -15.02 7.96 -7.55
N THR A 65 -15.90 8.78 -8.13
CA THR A 65 -17.24 9.00 -7.60
C THR A 65 -18.22 8.13 -8.39
N PRO A 66 -19.00 7.24 -7.73
CA PRO A 66 -20.09 6.55 -8.39
C PRO A 66 -21.17 7.58 -8.75
N SER A 67 -21.36 7.86 -10.03
CA SER A 67 -22.47 8.69 -10.52
C SER A 67 -23.60 7.77 -10.96
N GLY A 68 -24.61 7.60 -10.11
CA GLY A 68 -25.86 6.93 -10.48
C GLY A 68 -27.01 7.94 -10.54
N ASP A 69 -27.60 8.13 -11.72
CA ASP A 69 -28.83 8.91 -11.87
C ASP A 69 -30.02 8.01 -11.50
N VAL A 70 -30.42 7.98 -10.23
CA VAL A 70 -31.53 7.15 -9.72
C VAL A 70 -32.90 7.75 -10.08
N LYS A 71 -33.14 7.94 -11.38
CA LYS A 71 -34.48 8.28 -11.92
C LYS A 71 -35.48 7.13 -11.80
N ALA A 72 -35.01 5.92 -11.51
CA ALA A 72 -35.83 4.72 -11.35
C ALA A 72 -36.60 4.65 -10.00
N PHE A 73 -36.30 5.49 -9.01
CA PHE A 73 -37.01 5.50 -7.72
C PHE A 73 -38.07 6.60 -7.56
N GLY A 74 -38.39 7.34 -8.64
CA GLY A 74 -39.41 8.39 -8.59
C GLY A 74 -39.04 9.62 -7.74
N LEU A 75 -37.78 9.73 -7.32
CA LEU A 75 -37.23 10.86 -6.57
C LEU A 75 -36.36 11.70 -7.50
N THR A 76 -36.88 12.83 -7.96
CA THR A 76 -36.08 13.85 -8.66
C THR A 76 -35.13 14.50 -7.66
N GLY A 77 -33.82 14.24 -7.77
CA GLY A 77 -32.77 14.98 -7.05
C GLY A 77 -31.98 14.20 -5.99
N ALA A 78 -32.09 12.87 -5.90
CA ALA A 78 -31.24 12.08 -5.02
C ALA A 78 -29.91 11.75 -5.71
N GLN A 79 -28.82 12.41 -5.32
CA GLN A 79 -27.45 11.99 -5.68
C GLN A 79 -26.94 11.02 -4.61
N ALA A 80 -26.70 9.77 -4.99
CA ALA A 80 -25.98 8.82 -4.14
C ALA A 80 -24.51 9.25 -4.06
N HIS A 81 -24.09 9.80 -2.92
CA HIS A 81 -22.68 10.04 -2.63
C HIS A 81 -22.16 8.82 -1.87
N SER A 82 -21.66 7.84 -2.60
CA SER A 82 -20.90 6.74 -2.00
C SER A 82 -19.42 7.03 -2.23
N ALA A 83 -18.81 7.77 -1.31
CA ALA A 83 -17.37 7.94 -1.26
C ALA A 83 -16.78 6.67 -0.63
N VAL A 84 -16.49 5.67 -1.45
CA VAL A 84 -15.72 4.50 -1.02
C VAL A 84 -14.25 4.82 -1.25
N ASP A 85 -13.60 5.42 -0.23
CA ASP A 85 -12.17 5.76 -0.24
C ASP A 85 -11.30 4.55 0.18
N ILE A 86 -11.55 3.38 -0.40
CA ILE A 86 -10.73 2.18 -0.16
C ILE A 86 -9.84 1.95 -1.37
N ALA A 87 -8.60 2.45 -1.30
CA ALA A 87 -7.60 2.20 -2.34
C ALA A 87 -7.15 0.73 -2.32
N PRO A 88 -7.15 0.01 -3.46
CA PRO A 88 -6.64 -1.35 -3.54
C PRO A 88 -5.10 -1.34 -3.50
N LEU A 89 -4.54 -1.43 -2.30
CA LEU A 89 -3.09 -1.30 -2.10
C LEU A 89 -2.31 -2.48 -2.68
N GLY A 90 -2.97 -3.62 -2.98
CA GLY A 90 -2.39 -4.72 -3.77
C GLY A 90 -1.85 -4.24 -5.11
N ILE A 91 -2.68 -3.55 -5.87
CA ILE A 91 -2.33 -2.98 -7.18
C ILE A 91 -1.23 -1.92 -7.00
N SER A 92 -1.41 -1.03 -6.03
CA SER A 92 -0.47 0.05 -5.71
C SER A 92 0.93 -0.47 -5.36
N LEU A 93 1.02 -1.48 -4.50
CA LEU A 93 2.29 -2.07 -4.04
C LEU A 93 3.04 -2.73 -5.19
N VAL A 94 2.36 -3.47 -6.07
CA VAL A 94 2.98 -4.10 -7.25
C VAL A 94 3.54 -3.04 -8.19
N GLY A 95 2.76 -1.98 -8.45
CA GLY A 95 3.22 -0.83 -9.23
C GLY A 95 4.44 -0.16 -8.62
N ALA A 96 4.41 0.12 -7.32
CA ALA A 96 5.49 0.79 -6.60
C ALA A 96 6.79 -0.03 -6.60
N LEU A 97 6.70 -1.34 -6.35
CA LEU A 97 7.86 -2.24 -6.34
C LEU A 97 8.52 -2.34 -7.71
N LEU A 98 7.73 -2.52 -8.77
CA LEU A 98 8.25 -2.71 -10.12
C LEU A 98 8.80 -1.40 -10.69
N LEU A 99 8.07 -0.29 -10.53
CA LEU A 99 8.50 1.04 -10.96
C LEU A 99 9.77 1.46 -10.21
N GLY A 100 9.78 1.33 -8.89
CA GLY A 100 10.94 1.66 -8.05
C GLY A 100 12.16 0.79 -8.36
N TRP A 101 11.97 -0.52 -8.59
CA TRP A 101 13.06 -1.43 -8.94
C TRP A 101 13.67 -1.12 -10.31
N LEU A 102 12.84 -0.90 -11.33
CA LEU A 102 13.30 -0.55 -12.69
C LEU A 102 13.97 0.82 -12.73
N PHE A 103 13.41 1.82 -12.03
CA PHE A 103 14.00 3.14 -11.89
C PHE A 103 15.38 3.06 -11.23
N VAL A 104 15.49 2.44 -10.06
CA VAL A 104 16.78 2.27 -9.38
C VAL A 104 17.76 1.46 -10.23
N ARG A 105 17.29 0.47 -10.99
CA ARG A 105 18.13 -0.31 -11.90
C ARG A 105 18.68 0.57 -13.02
N SER A 106 17.90 1.49 -13.58
CA SER A 106 18.38 2.41 -14.62
C SER A 106 19.49 3.34 -14.10
N LEU A 107 19.43 3.72 -12.82
CA LEU A 107 20.47 4.54 -12.17
C LEU A 107 21.79 3.80 -11.94
N ARG A 108 21.80 2.46 -11.87
CA ARG A 108 23.03 1.68 -11.64
C ARG A 108 24.03 1.76 -12.79
N GLY A 109 23.56 2.11 -14.00
CA GLY A 109 24.43 2.33 -15.16
C GLY A 109 25.19 3.66 -15.12
N ALA A 110 24.77 4.62 -14.28
CA ALA A 110 25.31 5.98 -14.25
C ALA A 110 26.58 6.14 -13.38
N GLY A 111 27.01 5.11 -12.64
CA GLY A 111 28.19 5.15 -11.77
C GLY A 111 27.85 5.28 -10.27
N ALA A 112 28.88 5.50 -9.43
CA ALA A 112 28.74 5.56 -7.96
C ALA A 112 28.13 6.88 -7.45
N VAL A 113 28.24 7.94 -8.23
CA VAL A 113 27.72 9.28 -7.94
C VAL A 113 26.99 9.79 -9.18
N ILE A 114 25.82 10.39 -8.98
CA ILE A 114 24.99 10.94 -10.06
C ILE A 114 24.81 12.44 -9.84
N ASP A 115 24.88 13.20 -10.93
CA ASP A 115 24.57 14.63 -10.88
C ASP A 115 23.08 14.82 -10.55
N GLY A 116 22.78 15.85 -9.74
CA GLY A 116 21.40 16.16 -9.34
C GLY A 116 20.51 16.49 -10.53
N ALA A 117 21.06 17.15 -11.56
CA ALA A 117 20.34 17.46 -12.79
C ALA A 117 20.00 16.20 -13.60
N GLU A 118 20.89 15.21 -13.66
CA GLU A 118 20.61 13.93 -14.32
C GLU A 118 19.53 13.14 -13.57
N LEU A 119 19.62 13.06 -12.24
CA LEU A 119 18.60 12.40 -11.43
C LEU A 119 17.23 13.08 -11.61
N ALA A 120 17.18 14.41 -11.58
CA ALA A 120 15.96 15.18 -11.79
C ALA A 120 15.39 14.96 -13.20
N THR A 121 16.24 14.86 -14.22
CA THR A 121 15.80 14.59 -15.60
C THR A 121 15.19 13.19 -15.73
N ARG A 122 15.85 12.16 -15.18
CA ARG A 122 15.35 10.77 -15.21
C ARG A 122 14.06 10.62 -14.41
N ALA A 123 14.00 11.21 -13.21
CA ALA A 123 12.80 11.21 -12.38
C ALA A 123 11.66 11.97 -13.08
N GLY A 124 11.93 13.17 -13.60
CA GLY A 124 10.97 13.99 -14.32
C GLY A 124 10.39 13.28 -15.56
N ALA A 125 11.21 12.56 -16.31
CA ALA A 125 10.75 11.76 -17.45
C ALA A 125 9.80 10.63 -17.01
N VAL A 126 10.10 9.92 -15.91
CA VAL A 126 9.21 8.89 -15.34
C VAL A 126 7.92 9.49 -14.85
N VAL A 127 7.95 10.59 -14.10
CA VAL A 127 6.75 11.29 -13.62
C VAL A 127 5.89 11.73 -14.80
N LEU A 128 6.48 12.38 -15.81
CA LEU A 128 5.74 12.85 -16.97
C LEU A 128 5.06 11.70 -17.73
N LEU A 129 5.79 10.64 -18.06
CA LEU A 129 5.22 9.51 -18.79
C LEU A 129 4.15 8.78 -17.96
N PHE A 130 4.39 8.62 -16.65
CA PHE A 130 3.42 8.03 -15.73
C PHE A 130 2.10 8.81 -15.73
N LEU A 131 2.17 10.14 -15.64
CA LEU A 131 0.99 11.00 -15.65
C LEU A 131 0.27 11.00 -16.99
N LEU A 132 0.99 10.92 -18.12
CA LEU A 132 0.37 10.79 -19.44
C LEU A 132 -0.41 9.48 -19.57
N VAL A 133 0.15 8.36 -19.11
CA VAL A 133 -0.55 7.06 -19.11
C VAL A 133 -1.74 7.09 -18.16
N LEU A 134 -1.58 7.66 -16.96
CA LEU A 134 -2.67 7.81 -15.99
C LEU A 134 -3.80 8.68 -16.54
N ALA A 135 -3.49 9.80 -17.20
CA ALA A 135 -4.48 10.64 -17.87
C ALA A 135 -5.25 9.87 -18.95
N GLY A 136 -4.55 9.04 -19.74
CA GLY A 136 -5.18 8.11 -20.69
C GLY A 136 -6.14 7.12 -20.02
N LEU A 137 -5.76 6.56 -18.86
CA LEU A 137 -6.63 5.69 -18.06
C LEU A 137 -7.84 6.44 -17.50
N THR A 138 -7.69 7.68 -17.06
CA THR A 138 -8.84 8.48 -16.60
C THR A 138 -9.83 8.76 -17.73
N TRP A 139 -9.34 8.92 -18.96
CA TRP A 139 -10.20 9.08 -20.14
C TRP A 139 -10.97 7.80 -20.46
N VAL A 140 -10.29 6.65 -20.48
CA VAL A 140 -10.93 5.33 -20.69
C VAL A 140 -11.90 4.96 -19.57
N GLY A 141 -11.56 5.29 -18.32
CA GLY A 141 -12.40 5.00 -17.16
C GLY A 141 -13.68 5.85 -17.08
N ASN A 142 -13.75 6.95 -17.83
CA ASN A 142 -14.90 7.85 -17.83
C ASN A 142 -15.99 7.47 -18.87
N ASP A 143 -15.78 6.41 -19.66
CA ASP A 143 -16.85 5.85 -20.50
C ASP A 143 -17.86 5.13 -19.61
N THR A 144 -19.08 5.66 -19.55
CA THR A 144 -20.19 5.21 -18.71
C THR A 144 -20.47 3.72 -18.91
N VAL A 145 -20.10 2.88 -17.94
CA VAL A 145 -20.50 1.48 -17.90
C VAL A 145 -21.94 1.41 -17.41
N THR A 146 -22.85 0.95 -18.26
CA THR A 146 -24.23 0.66 -17.86
C THR A 146 -24.26 -0.68 -17.14
N ILE A 147 -24.48 -0.68 -15.83
CA ILE A 147 -24.72 -1.90 -15.05
C ILE A 147 -26.20 -2.28 -15.24
N ASP A 148 -26.46 -3.46 -15.79
CA ASP A 148 -27.83 -3.94 -15.94
C ASP A 148 -28.43 -4.25 -14.55
N ALA A 149 -29.53 -3.58 -14.21
CA ALA A 149 -30.20 -3.76 -12.91
C ALA A 149 -30.67 -5.21 -12.66
N SER A 150 -30.76 -6.02 -13.73
CA SER A 150 -31.10 -7.44 -13.68
C SER A 150 -29.99 -8.32 -13.07
N THR A 151 -28.73 -7.85 -13.01
CA THR A 151 -27.61 -8.58 -12.37
C THR A 151 -27.47 -8.29 -10.87
N LEU A 152 -28.12 -7.23 -10.37
CA LEU A 152 -28.04 -6.77 -8.97
C LEU A 152 -28.98 -7.50 -8.00
N GLY A 153 -29.60 -8.62 -8.41
CA GLY A 153 -30.21 -9.56 -7.47
C GLY A 153 -31.37 -9.04 -6.62
N VAL A 154 -32.03 -7.95 -6.99
CA VAL A 154 -33.28 -7.46 -6.34
C VAL A 154 -34.53 -8.11 -6.99
N ALA A 155 -34.40 -9.35 -7.42
CA ALA A 155 -35.53 -10.24 -7.67
C ALA A 155 -35.34 -11.44 -6.75
N GLY A 156 -35.91 -11.35 -5.54
CA GLY A 156 -36.00 -12.48 -4.65
C GLY A 156 -36.51 -13.70 -5.42
N LYS A 157 -35.83 -14.83 -5.22
CA LYS A 157 -36.28 -16.15 -5.67
C LYS A 157 -37.71 -16.39 -5.18
N THR A 158 -38.72 -16.07 -5.98
CA THR A 158 -39.98 -16.81 -5.94
C THR A 158 -39.88 -17.85 -7.03
N LYS A 159 -39.54 -19.07 -6.63
CA LYS A 159 -39.84 -20.25 -7.44
C LYS A 159 -41.30 -20.14 -7.83
N GLN A 160 -41.50 -20.03 -9.13
CA GLN A 160 -42.78 -20.12 -9.77
C GLN A 160 -43.26 -21.58 -9.65
N GLU A 161 -43.83 -21.92 -8.50
CA GLU A 161 -44.84 -22.97 -8.43
C GLU A 161 -46.19 -22.29 -8.75
N GLN A 162 -46.68 -22.56 -9.95
CA GLN A 162 -48.05 -22.31 -10.31
C GLN A 162 -48.96 -23.16 -9.41
N GLY A 163 -49.96 -22.54 -8.75
CA GLY A 163 -51.01 -23.31 -8.09
C GLY A 163 -51.84 -22.55 -7.07
N GLY A 164 -52.90 -21.90 -7.54
CA GLY A 164 -54.19 -21.74 -6.85
C GLY A 164 -54.21 -21.32 -5.38
N LEU A 165 -54.21 -20.00 -5.12
CA LEU A 165 -54.73 -19.44 -3.85
C LEU A 165 -55.48 -18.10 -4.02
N LEU A 166 -55.64 -17.61 -5.26
CA LEU A 166 -56.35 -16.35 -5.57
C LEU A 166 -57.76 -16.56 -6.12
N GLU A 167 -58.22 -17.81 -6.27
CA GLU A 167 -59.55 -18.15 -6.79
C GLU A 167 -60.63 -18.20 -5.68
N LYS A 168 -60.30 -17.79 -4.45
CA LYS A 168 -61.18 -17.86 -3.28
C LYS A 168 -61.38 -16.55 -2.53
N LEU A 169 -61.17 -15.40 -3.17
CA LEU A 169 -61.66 -14.13 -2.61
C LEU A 169 -63.02 -13.76 -3.22
N PRO A 170 -64.04 -13.40 -2.39
CA PRO A 170 -65.36 -13.03 -2.86
C PRO A 170 -65.33 -11.73 -3.67
N GLY A 171 -66.17 -11.66 -4.71
CA GLY A 171 -66.19 -10.65 -5.78
C GLY A 171 -66.58 -9.21 -5.39
N GLU A 172 -66.47 -8.83 -4.11
CA GLU A 172 -66.81 -7.48 -3.64
C GLU A 172 -65.59 -6.55 -3.44
N LEU A 173 -64.38 -7.01 -3.76
CA LEU A 173 -63.18 -6.15 -3.86
C LEU A 173 -62.70 -5.90 -5.31
N GLY A 174 -63.47 -6.33 -6.31
CA GLY A 174 -63.13 -6.18 -7.74
C GLY A 174 -62.94 -4.73 -8.18
N ASP A 175 -63.68 -3.79 -7.60
CA ASP A 175 -63.63 -2.36 -7.97
C ASP A 175 -62.41 -1.61 -7.42
N ILE A 176 -61.70 -2.17 -6.43
CA ILE A 176 -60.49 -1.54 -5.86
C ILE A 176 -59.23 -2.08 -6.57
N ALA A 177 -59.33 -3.25 -7.20
CA ALA A 177 -58.23 -3.86 -7.95
C ALA A 177 -57.99 -3.22 -9.33
N ASP A 178 -58.99 -2.57 -9.92
CA ASP A 178 -58.89 -1.98 -11.26
C ASP A 178 -58.36 -0.53 -11.28
N ILE A 179 -58.30 0.12 -10.11
CA ILE A 179 -57.72 1.48 -9.97
C ILE A 179 -56.18 1.43 -9.88
N GLY A 180 -55.60 0.27 -9.56
CA GLY A 180 -54.14 0.07 -9.43
C GLY A 180 -53.46 -0.70 -10.57
N SER A 181 -54.21 -1.46 -11.35
CA SER A 181 -53.66 -2.45 -12.31
C SER A 181 -53.08 -1.84 -13.59
N GLY A 182 -53.48 -0.62 -13.98
CA GLY A 182 -53.05 0.00 -15.25
C GLY A 182 -51.74 0.82 -15.19
N LEU A 183 -51.24 1.16 -14.01
CA LEU A 183 -50.08 2.07 -13.86
C LEU A 183 -48.87 1.45 -13.16
N LEU A 184 -49.04 0.26 -12.56
CA LEU A 184 -47.98 -0.47 -11.85
C LEU A 184 -47.18 -1.41 -12.79
N PRO A 185 -47.79 -2.17 -13.72
CA PRO A 185 -47.04 -3.00 -14.65
C PRO A 185 -46.13 -2.16 -15.54
N ASP A 186 -46.63 -1.03 -16.05
CA ASP A 186 -45.86 -0.11 -16.90
C ASP A 186 -44.72 0.60 -16.16
N ARG A 187 -44.80 0.76 -14.84
CA ARG A 187 -43.71 1.35 -14.03
C ARG A 187 -42.67 0.29 -13.67
N ILE A 188 -43.09 -0.93 -13.38
CA ILE A 188 -42.19 -2.05 -13.10
C ILE A 188 -41.48 -2.47 -14.40
N GLN A 189 -42.18 -2.50 -15.53
CA GLN A 189 -41.61 -2.75 -16.85
C GLN A 189 -40.71 -1.60 -17.31
N ARG A 190 -41.03 -0.34 -16.99
CA ARG A 190 -40.10 0.79 -17.15
C ARG A 190 -38.90 0.77 -16.18
N LEU A 191 -39.01 0.16 -15.00
CA LEU A 191 -37.88 -0.09 -14.10
C LEU A 191 -36.95 -1.17 -14.66
N ILE A 192 -37.51 -2.16 -15.36
CA ILE A 192 -36.79 -3.26 -15.99
C ILE A 192 -36.14 -2.80 -17.31
N ASP A 193 -36.80 -1.93 -18.09
CA ASP A 193 -36.23 -1.28 -19.30
C ASP A 193 -35.34 -0.06 -18.99
N ALA A 194 -35.38 0.47 -17.77
CA ALA A 194 -34.47 1.53 -17.35
C ALA A 194 -33.08 0.94 -17.08
N LYS A 195 -32.22 0.99 -18.09
CA LYS A 195 -30.76 0.88 -17.94
C LYS A 195 -30.29 1.83 -16.83
N ALA A 196 -30.08 1.30 -15.63
CA ALA A 196 -29.46 2.03 -14.55
C ALA A 196 -27.98 2.18 -14.87
N ALA A 197 -27.62 3.27 -15.55
CA ALA A 197 -26.23 3.61 -15.80
C ALA A 197 -25.57 4.01 -14.47
N VAL A 198 -24.95 3.06 -13.79
CA VAL A 198 -24.00 3.35 -12.70
C VAL A 198 -22.68 3.71 -13.37
N GLY A 199 -22.57 4.96 -13.82
CA GLY A 199 -21.32 5.48 -14.36
C GLY A 199 -20.31 5.71 -13.23
N PHE A 200 -19.06 5.35 -13.45
CA PHE A 200 -17.96 5.78 -12.60
C PHE A 200 -17.39 7.07 -13.22
N THR A 201 -17.60 8.22 -12.58
CA THR A 201 -16.94 9.44 -13.02
C THR A 201 -15.61 9.55 -12.31
N VAL A 202 -14.53 9.62 -13.08
CA VAL A 202 -13.18 9.85 -12.56
C VAL A 202 -12.95 11.35 -12.55
N GLU A 203 -12.68 11.94 -11.39
CA GLU A 203 -12.27 13.34 -11.33
C GLU A 203 -10.83 13.45 -11.85
N ALA A 204 -10.68 13.72 -13.16
CA ALA A 204 -9.37 13.72 -13.83
C ALA A 204 -8.35 14.64 -13.15
N GLY A 205 -8.77 15.83 -12.69
CA GLY A 205 -7.89 16.78 -12.01
C GLY A 205 -7.34 16.25 -10.68
N ARG A 206 -8.22 15.72 -9.81
CA ARG A 206 -7.81 15.16 -8.51
C ARG A 206 -7.01 13.86 -8.70
N SER A 207 -7.35 13.07 -9.71
CA SER A 207 -6.67 11.82 -10.04
C SER A 207 -5.24 12.01 -10.56
N VAL A 208 -5.01 13.01 -11.41
CA VAL A 208 -3.64 13.36 -11.86
C VAL A 208 -2.80 13.91 -10.71
N LEU A 209 -3.39 14.71 -9.81
CA LEU A 209 -2.70 15.21 -8.61
C LEU A 209 -2.33 14.07 -7.65
N GLY A 210 -3.27 13.18 -7.34
CA GLY A 210 -3.00 11.96 -6.54
C GLY A 210 -1.92 11.11 -7.19
N GLY A 211 -2.03 10.89 -8.50
CA GLY A 211 -1.04 10.25 -9.35
C GLY A 211 0.37 10.83 -9.22
N ALA A 212 0.48 12.17 -9.27
CA ALA A 212 1.74 12.89 -9.20
C ALA A 212 2.39 12.74 -7.82
N VAL A 213 1.60 12.89 -6.76
CA VAL A 213 2.07 12.68 -5.38
C VAL A 213 2.55 11.23 -5.21
N TRP A 214 1.77 10.26 -5.66
CA TRP A 214 2.10 8.85 -5.56
C TRP A 214 3.43 8.51 -6.25
N VAL A 215 3.60 8.90 -7.52
CA VAL A 215 4.82 8.56 -8.27
C VAL A 215 6.05 9.21 -7.66
N VAL A 216 5.95 10.46 -7.21
CA VAL A 216 7.06 11.15 -6.53
C VAL A 216 7.41 10.43 -5.23
N VAL A 217 6.43 10.09 -4.41
CA VAL A 217 6.63 9.34 -3.15
C VAL A 217 7.28 7.98 -3.41
N VAL A 218 6.81 7.23 -4.42
CA VAL A 218 7.40 5.93 -4.80
C VAL A 218 8.86 6.08 -5.22
N LEU A 219 9.19 7.07 -6.05
CA LEU A 219 10.57 7.30 -6.49
C LEU A 219 11.47 7.71 -5.31
N LEU A 220 10.98 8.55 -4.40
CA LEU A 220 11.71 8.94 -3.19
C LEU A 220 11.96 7.75 -2.26
N ILE A 221 10.94 6.92 -2.00
CA ILE A 221 11.07 5.69 -1.21
C ILE A 221 12.04 4.73 -1.90
N ALA A 222 11.94 4.56 -3.21
CA ALA A 222 12.82 3.68 -3.98
C ALA A 222 14.29 4.11 -3.85
N LEU A 223 14.58 5.41 -3.95
CA LEU A 223 15.91 5.95 -3.71
C LEU A 223 16.37 5.68 -2.26
N LEU A 224 15.52 5.96 -1.27
CA LEU A 224 15.80 5.78 0.16
C LEU A 224 16.13 4.31 0.54
N VAL A 225 15.44 3.36 -0.08
CA VAL A 225 15.52 1.92 0.23
C VAL A 225 16.58 1.18 -0.60
N ALA A 226 16.87 1.67 -1.81
CA ALA A 226 17.76 1.00 -2.73
C ALA A 226 19.21 1.03 -2.26
N ARG A 227 19.80 -0.12 -1.90
CA ARG A 227 21.17 -0.23 -1.35
C ARG A 227 22.33 0.16 -2.28
N ARG A 228 22.08 0.30 -3.59
CA ARG A 228 23.12 0.52 -4.63
C ARG A 228 22.82 1.71 -5.54
N ALA A 229 21.83 2.54 -5.19
CA ALA A 229 21.54 3.74 -5.96
C ALA A 229 22.63 4.80 -5.70
N PRO A 230 23.12 5.50 -6.74
CA PRO A 230 23.94 6.69 -6.57
C PRO A 230 23.10 7.81 -5.93
N VAL A 231 23.73 8.61 -5.06
CA VAL A 231 23.08 9.70 -4.32
C VAL A 231 23.73 11.02 -4.74
N PRO A 232 22.97 12.12 -4.91
CA PRO A 232 23.56 13.43 -5.19
C PRO A 232 24.47 13.90 -4.05
N HIS A 233 25.47 14.70 -4.39
CA HIS A 233 26.41 15.29 -3.44
C HIS A 233 25.68 16.08 -2.34
N GLY A 234 26.03 15.84 -1.07
CA GLY A 234 25.46 16.51 0.10
C GLY A 234 24.43 15.70 0.90
N LEU A 235 23.71 14.76 0.27
CA LEU A 235 22.75 13.88 0.95
C LEU A 235 23.36 12.53 1.36
N GLU A 236 24.63 12.29 1.04
CA GLU A 236 25.31 11.01 1.28
C GLU A 236 25.33 10.60 2.75
N ALA A 237 25.62 11.53 3.67
CA ALA A 237 25.74 11.21 5.09
C ALA A 237 24.38 10.82 5.69
N ALA A 238 23.33 11.59 5.42
CA ALA A 238 21.96 11.28 5.85
C ALA A 238 21.44 9.98 5.21
N HIS A 239 21.79 9.74 3.94
CA HIS A 239 21.41 8.51 3.26
C HIS A 239 22.14 7.29 3.83
N ARG A 240 23.45 7.38 4.11
CA ARG A 240 24.23 6.28 4.73
C ARG A 240 23.71 5.89 6.11
N THR A 241 23.15 6.84 6.88
CA THR A 241 22.60 6.56 8.22
C THR A 241 21.22 5.92 8.16
N VAL A 242 20.30 6.45 7.34
CA VAL A 242 18.90 6.00 7.29
C VAL A 242 18.68 4.77 6.41
N ARG A 243 19.44 4.63 5.32
CA ARG A 243 19.24 3.58 4.29
C ARG A 243 19.26 2.15 4.83
N PRO A 244 20.17 1.72 5.73
CA PRO A 244 20.16 0.34 6.23
C PRO A 244 18.84 -0.02 6.94
N ALA A 245 18.33 0.90 7.76
CA ALA A 245 17.10 0.74 8.52
C ALA A 245 15.86 0.85 7.62
N ALA A 246 15.78 1.88 6.75
CA ALA A 246 14.69 2.02 5.79
C ALA A 246 14.58 0.82 4.85
N SER A 247 15.72 0.32 4.36
CA SER A 247 15.76 -0.85 3.49
C SER A 247 15.39 -2.15 4.21
N ALA A 248 15.74 -2.26 5.50
CA ALA A 248 15.35 -3.42 6.31
C ALA A 248 13.84 -3.41 6.56
N LEU A 249 13.30 -2.27 7.01
CA LEU A 249 11.89 -2.12 7.30
C LEU A 249 11.02 -2.33 6.06
N CYS A 250 11.35 -1.68 4.94
CA CYS A 250 10.59 -1.84 3.68
C CYS A 250 10.59 -3.31 3.21
N GLY A 251 11.74 -3.99 3.23
CA GLY A 251 11.82 -5.40 2.85
C GLY A 251 11.01 -6.32 3.76
N VAL A 252 10.96 -6.00 5.05
CA VAL A 252 10.18 -6.74 6.05
C VAL A 252 8.68 -6.47 5.92
N LEU A 253 8.25 -5.24 5.62
CA LEU A 253 6.85 -4.93 5.32
C LEU A 253 6.36 -5.65 4.06
N VAL A 254 7.18 -5.72 3.01
CA VAL A 254 6.88 -6.51 1.81
C VAL A 254 6.81 -8.01 2.13
N LEU A 255 7.71 -8.51 2.97
CA LEU A 255 7.67 -9.89 3.44
C LEU A 255 6.41 -10.18 4.26
N ALA A 256 5.96 -9.25 5.09
CA ALA A 256 4.71 -9.36 5.84
C ALA A 256 3.50 -9.46 4.91
N VAL A 257 3.47 -8.67 3.82
CA VAL A 257 2.43 -8.80 2.79
C VAL A 257 2.49 -10.17 2.13
N GLY A 258 3.68 -10.67 1.80
CA GLY A 258 3.86 -12.02 1.27
C GLY A 258 3.36 -13.10 2.24
N ALA A 259 3.59 -12.94 3.54
CA ALA A 259 3.06 -13.82 4.57
C ALA A 259 1.52 -13.75 4.66
N GLY A 260 0.93 -12.56 4.54
CA GLY A 260 -0.52 -12.37 4.45
C GLY A 260 -1.14 -13.04 3.22
N LEU A 261 -0.50 -12.91 2.05
CA LEU A 261 -0.91 -13.62 0.83
C LEU A 261 -0.78 -15.14 0.97
N ALA A 262 0.27 -15.64 1.63
CA ALA A 262 0.43 -17.07 1.90
C ALA A 262 -0.64 -17.58 2.88
N ALA A 263 -0.99 -16.79 3.90
CA ALA A 263 -2.07 -17.09 4.82
C ALA A 263 -3.43 -17.11 4.09
N ALA A 264 -3.67 -16.17 3.17
CA ALA A 264 -4.88 -16.17 2.35
C ALA A 264 -4.95 -17.36 1.40
N LEU A 265 -3.83 -17.78 0.80
CA LEU A 265 -3.76 -19.01 0.01
C LEU A 265 -4.09 -20.24 0.86
N TYR A 266 -3.55 -20.32 2.07
CA TYR A 266 -3.87 -21.38 3.01
C TYR A 266 -5.37 -21.38 3.39
N ALA A 267 -5.94 -20.20 3.65
CA ALA A 267 -7.37 -20.05 3.93
C ALA A 267 -8.23 -20.49 2.73
N ALA A 268 -7.86 -20.10 1.51
CA ALA A 268 -8.58 -20.47 0.30
C ALA A 268 -8.63 -21.98 0.05
N ILE A 269 -7.63 -22.77 0.51
CA ILE A 269 -7.65 -24.24 0.35
C ILE A 269 -8.81 -24.88 1.12
N GLY A 270 -9.23 -24.29 2.23
CA GLY A 270 -10.30 -24.82 3.10
C GLY A 270 -11.64 -24.10 2.97
N ASP A 271 -11.76 -23.12 2.07
CA ASP A 271 -12.95 -22.27 1.93
C ASP A 271 -13.84 -22.73 0.76
N ASP A 272 -15.15 -22.56 0.90
CA ASP A 272 -16.14 -22.88 -0.13
C ASP A 272 -16.05 -21.92 -1.34
N HIS A 273 -15.47 -20.73 -1.16
CA HIS A 273 -15.33 -19.66 -2.15
C HIS A 273 -13.86 -19.24 -2.37
N PRO A 274 -12.98 -20.17 -2.80
CA PRO A 274 -11.54 -19.92 -2.89
C PRO A 274 -11.16 -18.76 -3.82
N ARG A 275 -11.94 -18.56 -4.89
CA ARG A 275 -11.71 -17.47 -5.86
C ARG A 275 -11.92 -16.11 -5.20
N LEU A 276 -12.98 -15.95 -4.40
CA LEU A 276 -13.28 -14.71 -3.70
C LEU A 276 -12.17 -14.37 -2.69
N VAL A 277 -11.71 -15.36 -1.91
CA VAL A 277 -10.61 -15.19 -0.95
C VAL A 277 -9.33 -14.75 -1.65
N LEU A 278 -8.96 -15.42 -2.75
CA LEU A 278 -7.75 -15.10 -3.51
C LEU A 278 -7.84 -13.73 -4.18
N GLY A 279 -8.99 -13.39 -4.76
CA GLY A 279 -9.21 -12.09 -5.38
C GLY A 279 -9.19 -10.94 -4.38
N ALA A 280 -9.88 -11.10 -3.24
CA ALA A 280 -9.86 -10.14 -2.14
C ALA A 280 -8.45 -9.98 -1.55
N ALA A 281 -7.72 -11.08 -1.36
CA ALA A 281 -6.34 -11.03 -0.88
C ALA A 281 -5.40 -10.35 -1.88
N LEU A 282 -5.55 -10.61 -3.18
CA LEU A 282 -4.72 -10.00 -4.20
C LEU A 282 -4.87 -8.47 -4.23
N LEU A 283 -6.08 -7.96 -4.00
CA LEU A 283 -6.39 -6.53 -4.01
C LEU A 283 -6.14 -5.86 -2.65
N GLY A 284 -6.45 -6.55 -1.55
CA GLY A 284 -6.56 -5.98 -0.20
C GLY A 284 -5.59 -6.53 0.85
N ALA A 285 -4.76 -7.56 0.56
CA ALA A 285 -3.81 -8.08 1.54
C ALA A 285 -2.85 -7.01 2.09
N PRO A 286 -2.32 -6.06 1.29
CA PRO A 286 -1.51 -5.01 1.87
C PRO A 286 -2.30 -4.10 2.81
N ASN A 287 -3.58 -3.81 2.52
CA ASN A 287 -4.46 -3.07 3.43
C ASN A 287 -4.57 -3.78 4.77
N GLY A 288 -4.94 -5.07 4.76
CA GLY A 288 -5.10 -5.85 5.99
C GLY A 288 -3.80 -6.02 6.78
N VAL A 289 -2.70 -6.34 6.11
CA VAL A 289 -1.39 -6.52 6.76
C VAL A 289 -0.89 -5.21 7.36
N TRP A 290 -0.96 -4.10 6.62
CA TRP A 290 -0.45 -2.82 7.09
C TRP A 290 -1.34 -2.16 8.15
N LEU A 291 -2.63 -2.50 8.20
CA LEU A 291 -3.51 -2.16 9.31
C LEU A 291 -3.19 -3.00 10.55
N GLY A 292 -2.91 -4.30 10.33
CA GLY A 292 -2.54 -5.24 11.38
C GLY A 292 -1.20 -4.93 12.06
N VAL A 293 -0.24 -4.31 11.36
CA VAL A 293 1.09 -4.01 11.92
C VAL A 293 1.03 -3.00 13.09
N PRO A 294 0.44 -1.79 12.93
CA PRO A 294 0.26 -0.88 14.05
C PRO A 294 -0.57 -1.51 15.18
N LEU A 295 -1.66 -2.22 14.85
CA LEU A 295 -2.47 -2.92 15.85
C LEU A 295 -1.63 -3.91 16.67
N GLY A 296 -0.91 -4.83 16.02
CA GLY A 296 -0.06 -5.83 16.68
C GLY A 296 1.14 -5.25 17.44
N LEU A 297 1.50 -3.99 17.18
CA LEU A 297 2.48 -3.21 17.96
C LEU A 297 1.82 -2.34 19.05
N PHE A 298 0.55 -2.61 19.36
CA PHE A 298 -0.27 -1.99 20.39
C PHE A 298 -0.63 -0.52 20.13
N VAL A 299 -0.61 -0.08 18.87
CA VAL A 299 -1.16 1.24 18.51
C VAL A 299 -2.70 1.14 18.57
N PRO A 300 -3.37 1.96 19.39
CA PRO A 300 -4.83 1.94 19.47
C PRO A 300 -5.44 2.53 18.20
N TRP A 301 -6.45 1.85 17.69
CA TRP A 301 -7.29 2.33 16.60
C TRP A 301 -8.64 2.73 17.18
N HIS A 302 -9.22 3.79 16.65
CA HIS A 302 -10.56 4.23 17.00
C HIS A 302 -11.41 4.07 15.76
N GLY A 303 -12.59 3.49 15.90
CA GLY A 303 -13.52 3.46 14.79
C GLY A 303 -14.94 3.24 15.23
N GLY A 304 -15.85 3.64 14.37
CA GLY A 304 -17.29 3.44 14.52
C GLY A 304 -17.90 3.08 13.18
N ALA A 305 -18.88 2.17 13.20
CA ALA A 305 -19.73 1.90 12.06
C ALA A 305 -21.14 2.43 12.36
N SER A 306 -21.73 3.15 11.42
CA SER A 306 -23.09 3.67 11.53
C SER A 306 -24.02 3.11 10.45
N GLY A 307 -25.32 3.11 10.75
CA GLY A 307 -26.38 2.80 9.77
C GLY A 307 -26.39 1.35 9.26
N ALA A 308 -26.74 1.18 7.98
CA ALA A 308 -26.94 -0.13 7.37
C ALA A 308 -25.65 -0.97 7.23
N LEU A 309 -24.47 -0.35 7.25
CA LEU A 309 -23.19 -1.07 7.15
C LEU A 309 -22.88 -1.94 8.37
N VAL A 310 -23.39 -1.58 9.56
CA VAL A 310 -23.25 -2.41 10.78
C VAL A 310 -23.82 -3.81 10.56
N ARG A 311 -24.88 -3.95 9.76
CA ARG A 311 -25.56 -5.23 9.49
C ARG A 311 -24.86 -6.11 8.45
N VAL A 312 -23.84 -5.57 7.78
CA VAL A 312 -23.07 -6.26 6.72
C VAL A 312 -21.64 -6.56 7.19
N LEU A 313 -21.26 -6.07 8.39
CA LEU A 313 -19.97 -6.37 8.98
C LEU A 313 -19.89 -7.86 9.38
N PRO A 314 -18.78 -8.55 9.09
CA PRO A 314 -18.58 -9.92 9.55
C PRO A 314 -18.41 -9.98 11.08
N ASP A 315 -19.04 -10.95 11.73
CA ASP A 315 -18.78 -11.26 13.14
C ASP A 315 -17.26 -11.51 13.36
N PRO A 316 -16.61 -10.91 14.39
CA PRO A 316 -17.17 -10.10 15.47
C PRO A 316 -16.97 -8.57 15.31
N LEU A 317 -16.71 -8.07 14.10
CA LEU A 317 -16.49 -6.64 13.85
C LEU A 317 -17.76 -5.81 14.07
N ASP A 318 -18.92 -6.42 13.85
CA ASP A 318 -20.24 -5.84 14.09
C ASP A 318 -20.42 -5.43 15.57
N ASP A 319 -20.11 -6.32 16.52
CA ASP A 319 -20.19 -6.04 17.95
C ASP A 319 -19.23 -4.93 18.42
N LEU A 320 -18.05 -4.83 17.79
CA LEU A 320 -17.04 -3.82 18.11
C LEU A 320 -17.36 -2.44 17.54
N LEU A 321 -17.97 -2.39 16.35
CA LEU A 321 -18.20 -1.15 15.61
C LEU A 321 -19.65 -0.64 15.71
N ALA A 322 -20.60 -1.45 16.21
CA ALA A 322 -21.98 -1.05 16.46
C ALA A 322 -22.13 -0.02 17.60
N ASN A 323 -21.15 0.11 18.47
CA ASN A 323 -21.18 1.09 19.55
C ASN A 323 -20.79 2.48 19.01
N GLU A 324 -21.74 3.42 19.01
CA GLU A 324 -21.55 4.82 18.57
C GLU A 324 -20.50 5.60 19.39
N HIS A 325 -20.02 5.03 20.49
CA HIS A 325 -18.97 5.62 21.29
C HIS A 325 -17.63 5.12 20.76
N ASN A 326 -16.89 6.02 20.10
CA ASN A 326 -15.55 5.92 19.52
C ASN A 326 -14.50 5.27 20.45
N GLU A 327 -14.71 4.01 20.85
CA GLU A 327 -13.96 3.29 21.87
C GLU A 327 -12.69 2.70 21.23
N PRO A 328 -11.53 2.75 21.91
CA PRO A 328 -10.29 2.28 21.32
C PRO A 328 -10.33 0.76 21.10
N ILE A 329 -10.29 0.37 19.82
CA ILE A 329 -10.03 -0.98 19.37
C ILE A 329 -8.56 -1.30 19.67
N THR A 330 -8.35 -2.07 20.73
CA THR A 330 -7.04 -2.56 21.15
C THR A 330 -6.92 -4.06 20.89
N VAL A 331 -5.69 -4.55 20.78
CA VAL A 331 -5.41 -5.99 20.63
C VAL A 331 -6.00 -6.80 21.78
N ALA A 332 -6.02 -6.26 23.01
CA ALA A 332 -6.59 -6.94 24.16
C ALA A 332 -8.10 -7.19 23.98
N ARG A 333 -8.83 -6.18 23.48
CA ARG A 333 -10.28 -6.30 23.19
C ARG A 333 -10.56 -7.24 22.04
N LEU A 334 -9.74 -7.21 20.99
CA LEU A 334 -9.82 -8.21 19.91
C LEU A 334 -9.52 -9.63 20.40
N ALA A 335 -8.59 -9.78 21.36
CA ALA A 335 -8.23 -11.06 21.94
C ALA A 335 -9.27 -11.63 22.92
N GLU A 336 -10.13 -10.78 23.49
CA GLU A 336 -11.31 -11.22 24.27
C GLU A 336 -12.34 -11.92 23.36
N LEU A 337 -12.43 -11.50 22.09
CA LEU A 337 -13.32 -12.10 21.09
C LEU A 337 -12.67 -13.33 20.43
N ASP A 338 -11.42 -13.22 20.00
CA ASP A 338 -10.63 -14.34 19.46
C ASP A 338 -9.18 -14.32 19.96
N GLY A 339 -8.83 -15.29 20.80
CA GLY A 339 -7.48 -15.44 21.35
C GLY A 339 -6.38 -15.61 20.29
N ARG A 340 -6.73 -15.99 19.05
CA ARG A 340 -5.77 -16.10 17.92
C ARG A 340 -5.18 -14.75 17.53
N VAL A 341 -5.82 -13.64 17.89
CA VAL A 341 -5.30 -12.29 17.63
C VAL A 341 -3.93 -12.08 18.28
N TRP A 342 -3.59 -12.80 19.35
CA TRP A 342 -2.23 -12.76 19.91
C TRP A 342 -1.14 -13.23 18.93
N LEU A 343 -1.46 -14.06 17.94
CA LEU A 343 -0.54 -14.45 16.87
C LEU A 343 -0.14 -13.25 16.00
N LEU A 344 -1.02 -12.26 15.83
CA LEU A 344 -0.70 -11.00 15.14
C LEU A 344 0.41 -10.25 15.89
N THR A 345 0.28 -10.12 17.20
CA THR A 345 1.29 -9.50 18.07
C THR A 345 2.62 -10.22 17.97
N VAL A 346 2.61 -11.55 18.11
CA VAL A 346 3.84 -12.37 17.97
C VAL A 346 4.46 -12.17 16.59
N GLY A 347 3.65 -12.18 15.52
CA GLY A 347 4.09 -11.92 14.16
C GLY A 347 4.73 -10.53 13.99
N CYS A 348 4.14 -9.48 14.57
CA CYS A 348 4.65 -8.11 14.52
C CYS A 348 5.96 -7.94 15.31
N VAL A 349 6.09 -8.60 16.46
CA VAL A 349 7.33 -8.61 17.24
C VAL A 349 8.45 -9.32 16.47
N LEU A 350 8.17 -10.49 15.88
CA LEU A 350 9.13 -11.21 15.05
C LEU A 350 9.53 -10.40 13.81
N MET A 351 8.56 -9.74 13.19
CA MET A 351 8.76 -8.84 12.06
C MET A 351 9.75 -7.72 12.42
N ILE A 352 9.50 -6.98 13.49
CA ILE A 352 10.36 -5.84 13.85
C ILE A 352 11.75 -6.29 14.32
N LEU A 353 11.85 -7.44 15.00
CA LEU A 353 13.12 -8.07 15.34
C LEU A 353 13.91 -8.46 14.08
N ALA A 354 13.26 -9.02 13.07
CA ALA A 354 13.90 -9.30 11.77
C ALA A 354 14.40 -8.02 11.10
N ALA A 355 13.64 -6.91 11.18
CA ALA A 355 14.09 -5.60 10.72
C ALA A 355 15.33 -5.11 11.49
N GLY A 356 15.37 -5.33 12.81
CA GLY A 356 16.53 -5.07 13.67
C GLY A 356 17.78 -5.82 13.24
N VAL A 357 17.67 -7.14 13.06
CA VAL A 357 18.78 -8.00 12.61
C VAL A 357 19.26 -7.58 11.23
N LEU A 358 18.34 -7.36 10.27
CA LEU A 358 18.70 -6.91 8.93
C LEU A 358 19.36 -5.53 8.91
N THR A 359 18.93 -4.62 9.79
CA THR A 359 19.57 -3.31 9.96
C THR A 359 21.03 -3.51 10.41
N ALA A 360 21.26 -4.31 11.45
CA ALA A 360 22.60 -4.58 11.99
C ALA A 360 23.54 -5.29 11.01
N VAL A 361 23.01 -6.23 10.21
CA VAL A 361 23.78 -6.93 9.17
C VAL A 361 24.17 -6.00 8.02
N ARG A 362 23.38 -4.94 7.79
CA ARG A 362 23.57 -3.96 6.70
C ARG A 362 24.35 -2.71 7.13
N THR A 363 24.44 -2.42 8.44
CA THR A 363 25.25 -1.30 8.94
C THR A 363 26.74 -1.62 8.82
N PRO A 364 27.55 -0.72 8.23
CA PRO A 364 29.00 -0.91 8.15
C PRO A 364 29.63 -0.88 9.54
N ILE A 365 30.56 -1.81 9.79
CA ILE A 365 31.37 -1.87 11.02
C ILE A 365 32.79 -1.51 10.62
N GLY A 366 33.35 -0.46 11.22
CA GLY A 366 34.75 -0.05 11.00
C GLY A 366 35.74 -1.15 11.41
N GLN A 367 36.93 -1.18 10.81
CA GLN A 367 37.96 -2.21 11.06
C GLN A 367 38.28 -2.39 12.56
N ALA A 368 38.24 -1.32 13.36
CA ALA A 368 38.43 -1.38 14.82
C ALA A 368 37.41 -2.25 15.57
N GLY A 369 36.23 -2.51 15.00
CA GLY A 369 35.21 -3.41 15.58
C GLY A 369 35.42 -4.89 15.24
N ARG A 370 36.15 -5.22 14.17
CA ARG A 370 36.43 -6.62 13.78
C ARG A 370 37.72 -7.17 14.39
N SER A 371 38.69 -6.32 14.71
CA SER A 371 40.03 -6.71 15.20
C SER A 371 40.09 -7.14 16.67
N GLY A 372 39.00 -7.65 17.26
CA GLY A 372 39.00 -8.22 18.61
C GLY A 372 39.68 -9.59 18.73
N GLY A 373 40.30 -10.11 17.66
CA GLY A 373 40.75 -11.49 17.55
C GLY A 373 42.24 -11.75 17.36
N SER A 374 43.12 -10.74 17.26
CA SER A 374 44.55 -11.00 17.07
C SER A 374 45.44 -9.97 17.77
N GLY A 375 45.70 -10.21 19.05
CA GLY A 375 46.94 -9.83 19.73
C GLY A 375 47.15 -8.36 20.08
N GLN A 376 46.58 -7.89 21.20
CA GLN A 376 47.36 -7.26 22.30
C GLN A 376 46.49 -7.07 23.54
N SER A 377 46.82 -7.80 24.61
CA SER A 377 46.09 -7.91 25.86
C SER A 377 46.20 -6.64 26.73
N GLY A 378 45.06 -6.03 27.06
CA GLY A 378 44.95 -5.08 28.18
C GLY A 378 44.04 -3.87 27.93
N ARG A 379 44.16 -3.20 26.78
CA ARG A 379 43.38 -1.99 26.42
C ARG A 379 42.33 -2.21 25.31
N ALA A 380 42.43 -3.33 24.58
CA ALA A 380 41.52 -3.68 23.49
C ALA A 380 40.09 -4.03 23.95
N GLY A 381 39.93 -4.55 25.17
CA GLY A 381 38.61 -4.93 25.71
C GLY A 381 37.69 -3.73 25.94
N GLN A 382 38.22 -2.59 26.37
CA GLN A 382 37.44 -1.38 26.62
C GLN A 382 37.08 -0.66 25.31
N ALA A 383 38.01 -0.59 24.34
CA ALA A 383 37.75 -0.03 23.02
C ALA A 383 36.74 -0.86 22.20
N GLY A 384 36.83 -2.20 22.27
CA GLY A 384 35.87 -3.11 21.65
C GLY A 384 34.47 -3.05 22.30
N PHE A 385 34.41 -2.89 23.62
CA PHE A 385 33.14 -2.71 24.35
C PHE A 385 32.46 -1.39 23.98
N VAL A 386 33.20 -0.27 23.96
CA VAL A 386 32.69 1.05 23.54
C VAL A 386 32.23 1.01 22.07
N GLY A 387 32.97 0.33 21.19
CA GLY A 387 32.56 0.11 19.80
C GLY A 387 31.29 -0.74 19.65
N ARG A 388 31.14 -1.78 20.47
CA ARG A 388 29.96 -2.67 20.47
C ARG A 388 28.69 -1.92 20.87
N TRP A 389 28.73 -1.20 21.98
CA TRP A 389 27.58 -0.40 22.44
C TRP A 389 27.29 0.79 21.52
N GLY A 390 28.32 1.34 20.85
CA GLY A 390 28.13 2.35 19.81
C GLY A 390 27.28 1.85 18.63
N ILE A 391 27.53 0.63 18.14
CA ILE A 391 26.75 0.04 17.02
C ILE A 391 25.34 -0.33 17.47
N VAL A 392 25.18 -0.88 18.68
CA VAL A 392 23.86 -1.17 19.27
C VAL A 392 23.04 0.12 19.37
N GLY A 393 23.62 1.19 19.92
CA GLY A 393 22.98 2.51 20.01
C GLY A 393 22.64 3.11 18.64
N GLN A 394 23.54 2.99 17.65
CA GLN A 394 23.27 3.46 16.29
C GLN A 394 22.15 2.67 15.60
N CYS A 395 22.11 1.34 15.76
CA CYS A 395 21.05 0.50 15.19
C CYS A 395 19.70 0.81 15.85
N ALA A 396 19.69 0.94 17.18
CA ALA A 396 18.50 1.32 17.94
C ALA A 396 17.97 2.69 17.51
N LEU A 397 18.83 3.71 17.47
CA LEU A 397 18.44 5.06 17.07
C LEU A 397 17.92 5.11 15.64
N ARG A 398 18.63 4.49 14.69
CA ARG A 398 18.25 4.51 13.27
C ARG A 398 16.93 3.78 13.02
N LEU A 399 16.78 2.57 13.59
CA LEU A 399 15.55 1.81 13.41
C LEU A 399 14.39 2.51 14.12
N GLY A 400 14.60 3.02 15.33
CA GLY A 400 13.62 3.81 16.08
C GLY A 400 13.12 5.04 15.32
N ILE A 401 14.01 5.85 14.73
CA ILE A 401 13.62 7.01 13.92
C ILE A 401 12.78 6.57 12.71
N VAL A 402 13.21 5.53 12.00
CA VAL A 402 12.52 5.05 10.79
C VAL A 402 11.15 4.49 11.13
N THR A 403 11.00 3.70 12.19
CA THR A 403 9.72 3.12 12.61
C THR A 403 8.80 4.17 13.24
N ALA A 404 9.33 5.19 13.92
CA ALA A 404 8.56 6.32 14.43
C ALA A 404 7.87 7.12 13.31
N VAL A 405 8.49 7.19 12.13
CA VAL A 405 7.88 7.80 10.94
C VAL A 405 6.98 6.80 10.21
N ALA A 406 7.40 5.55 10.10
CA ALA A 406 6.66 4.54 9.34
C ALA A 406 5.30 4.18 9.95
N LEU A 407 5.18 4.05 11.28
CA LEU A 407 3.91 3.64 11.90
C LEU A 407 2.78 4.67 11.72
N PRO A 408 2.97 5.99 11.97
CA PRO A 408 1.97 7.00 11.64
C PRO A 408 1.61 7.02 10.15
N LEU A 409 2.58 6.79 9.26
CA LEU A 409 2.33 6.71 7.82
C LEU A 409 1.48 5.48 7.47
N LEU A 410 1.74 4.31 8.08
CA LEU A 410 0.92 3.12 7.91
C LEU A 410 -0.50 3.37 8.43
N CYS A 411 -0.66 4.00 9.60
CA CYS A 411 -1.98 4.38 10.12
C CYS A 411 -2.76 5.27 9.16
N ARG A 412 -2.12 6.29 8.56
CA ARG A 412 -2.79 7.15 7.56
C ARG A 412 -3.09 6.43 6.25
N LEU A 413 -2.23 5.51 5.84
CA LEU A 413 -2.37 4.81 4.57
C LEU A 413 -3.40 3.69 4.63
N THR A 414 -3.69 3.18 5.83
CA THR A 414 -4.76 2.20 6.09
C THR A 414 -5.92 2.80 6.86
N GLU A 415 -6.02 4.12 6.90
CA GLU A 415 -7.20 4.83 7.36
C GLU A 415 -8.34 4.45 6.41
N VAL A 416 -9.38 3.84 6.95
CA VAL A 416 -10.55 3.43 6.17
C VAL A 416 -11.63 4.44 6.47
N SER A 417 -11.99 5.22 5.45
CA SER A 417 -13.22 6.00 5.44
C SER A 417 -14.09 5.45 4.32
N ALA A 418 -15.19 4.81 4.68
CA ALA A 418 -16.20 4.37 3.74
C ALA A 418 -17.51 5.04 4.12
N GLY A 419 -17.92 6.04 3.35
CA GLY A 419 -19.17 6.76 3.54
C GLY A 419 -20.14 6.46 2.40
N ALA A 420 -21.27 5.84 2.72
CA ALA A 420 -22.44 5.83 1.85
C ALA A 420 -23.48 6.76 2.46
N SER A 421 -23.59 7.99 1.94
CA SER A 421 -24.64 8.91 2.35
C SER A 421 -25.61 9.18 1.20
N LEU A 422 -26.89 8.91 1.47
CA LEU A 422 -28.00 9.29 0.61
C LEU A 422 -28.52 10.63 1.10
N SER A 423 -28.16 11.70 0.38
CA SER A 423 -28.68 13.04 0.64
C SER A 423 -30.02 13.23 -0.07
N VAL A 424 -31.06 13.55 0.70
CA VAL A 424 -32.35 13.99 0.15
C VAL A 424 -32.47 15.47 0.46
N LEU A 425 -32.46 16.32 -0.59
CA LEU A 425 -32.57 17.79 -0.48
C LEU A 425 -31.44 18.48 0.30
N GLY A 426 -30.22 17.93 0.28
CA GLY A 426 -29.06 18.52 0.97
C GLY A 426 -28.94 18.14 2.46
N PHE A 427 -29.77 17.23 2.94
CA PHE A 427 -29.69 16.63 4.27
C PHE A 427 -29.37 15.13 4.15
N ASP A 428 -28.39 14.63 4.92
CA ASP A 428 -28.06 13.21 4.99
C ASP A 428 -29.24 12.44 5.61
N ALA A 429 -30.03 11.77 4.78
CA ALA A 429 -31.23 11.05 5.22
C ALA A 429 -30.92 9.60 5.64
N PHE A 430 -29.87 9.00 5.06
CA PHE A 430 -29.36 7.67 5.40
C PHE A 430 -27.83 7.66 5.26
N GLY A 431 -27.13 7.96 6.35
CA GLY A 431 -25.69 7.82 6.44
C GLY A 431 -25.32 6.42 6.95
N ALA A 432 -24.50 5.70 6.20
CA ALA A 432 -23.79 4.53 6.70
C ALA A 432 -22.30 4.77 6.49
N GLY A 433 -21.57 4.94 7.59
CA GLY A 433 -20.16 5.30 7.58
C GLY A 433 -19.35 4.30 8.40
N ILE A 434 -18.21 3.85 7.89
CA ILE A 434 -17.15 3.21 8.69
C ILE A 434 -15.97 4.15 8.66
N GLU A 435 -15.52 4.52 9.84
CA GLU A 435 -14.37 5.40 10.01
C GLU A 435 -13.38 4.74 10.96
N LEU A 436 -12.12 4.58 10.54
CA LEU A 436 -11.06 3.98 11.36
C LEU A 436 -9.83 4.90 11.36
N HIS A 437 -9.47 5.42 12.53
CA HIS A 437 -8.33 6.32 12.73
C HIS A 437 -7.31 5.76 13.73
N GLY A 438 -6.04 5.76 13.34
CA GLY A 438 -4.93 5.45 14.26
C GLY A 438 -4.49 6.68 15.06
N GLY A 439 -4.21 6.50 16.36
CA GLY A 439 -3.66 7.56 17.21
C GLY A 439 -2.23 7.96 16.80
N GLY A 440 -2.08 8.94 15.91
CA GLY A 440 -0.79 9.27 15.27
C GLY A 440 0.37 9.60 16.22
N ALA A 441 0.09 10.27 17.36
CA ALA A 441 1.11 10.56 18.37
C ALA A 441 1.57 9.31 19.12
N VAL A 442 0.64 8.41 19.47
CA VAL A 442 0.93 7.13 20.12
C VAL A 442 1.67 6.20 19.16
N ALA A 443 1.26 6.18 17.87
CA ALA A 443 1.94 5.45 16.81
C ALA A 443 3.40 5.89 16.65
N TRP A 444 3.67 7.20 16.74
CA TRP A 444 5.03 7.74 16.68
C TRP A 444 5.88 7.25 17.86
N ALA A 445 5.35 7.36 19.09
CA ALA A 445 6.07 6.98 20.30
C ALA A 445 6.32 5.46 20.39
N LEU A 446 5.30 4.65 20.12
CA LEU A 446 5.41 3.19 20.06
C LEU A 446 6.33 2.75 18.92
N GLY A 447 6.27 3.44 17.77
CA GLY A 447 7.20 3.21 16.67
C GLY A 447 8.64 3.44 17.08
N ALA A 448 8.93 4.55 17.75
CA ALA A 448 10.27 4.85 18.27
C ALA A 448 10.73 3.77 19.27
N GLY A 449 9.87 3.41 20.23
CA GLY A 449 10.18 2.43 21.27
C GLY A 449 10.44 1.03 20.71
N TRP A 450 9.52 0.49 19.92
CA TRP A 450 9.65 -0.83 19.31
C TRP A 450 10.85 -0.90 18.35
N GLY A 451 11.04 0.14 17.53
CA GLY A 451 12.19 0.18 16.61
C GLY A 451 13.52 0.27 17.34
N ALA A 452 13.61 1.04 18.42
CA ALA A 452 14.83 1.12 19.23
C ALA A 452 15.13 -0.22 19.93
N ALA A 453 14.12 -0.84 20.55
CA ALA A 453 14.26 -2.14 21.20
C ALA A 453 14.69 -3.23 20.20
N ALA A 454 14.03 -3.30 19.05
CA ALA A 454 14.34 -4.27 18.02
C ALA A 454 15.71 -4.01 17.37
N GLY A 455 16.09 -2.73 17.19
CA GLY A 455 17.40 -2.35 16.66
C GLY A 455 18.53 -2.75 17.60
N ALA A 456 18.34 -2.58 18.91
CA ALA A 456 19.29 -3.03 19.92
C ALA A 456 19.39 -4.55 19.98
N ALA A 457 18.25 -5.26 20.09
CA ALA A 457 18.20 -6.71 20.15
C ALA A 457 18.77 -7.36 18.88
N GLY A 458 18.43 -6.83 17.71
CA GLY A 458 18.93 -7.29 16.42
C GLY A 458 20.44 -7.07 16.26
N ALA A 459 20.97 -5.97 16.77
CA ALA A 459 22.42 -5.74 16.80
C ALA A 459 23.13 -6.76 17.70
N LEU A 460 22.61 -7.03 18.91
CA LEU A 460 23.17 -8.05 19.80
C LEU A 460 23.15 -9.44 19.18
N ALA A 461 22.04 -9.83 18.52
CA ALA A 461 21.91 -11.11 17.83
C ALA A 461 22.87 -11.23 16.63
N ALA A 462 23.00 -10.17 15.82
CA ALA A 462 23.93 -10.14 14.69
C ALA A 462 25.40 -10.23 15.15
N TRP A 463 25.71 -9.68 16.32
CA TRP A 463 27.04 -9.80 16.93
C TRP A 463 27.31 -11.20 17.46
N ALA A 464 26.37 -11.79 18.20
CA ALA A 464 26.49 -13.15 18.74
C ALA A 464 26.69 -14.19 17.62
N THR A 465 26.13 -13.95 16.45
CA THR A 465 26.24 -14.82 15.26
C THR A 465 27.39 -14.46 14.32
N GLY A 466 28.15 -13.38 14.59
CA GLY A 466 29.23 -12.90 13.71
C GLY A 466 28.75 -12.32 12.36
N ALA A 467 27.44 -12.17 12.16
CA ALA A 467 26.83 -11.66 10.93
C ALA A 467 26.86 -10.12 10.81
N ALA A 468 27.18 -9.42 11.91
CA ALA A 468 27.20 -7.97 12.00
C ALA A 468 28.11 -7.35 10.91
N GLY A 469 27.58 -6.40 10.14
CA GLY A 469 28.30 -5.75 9.04
C GLY A 469 28.79 -6.69 7.92
N GLY A 470 28.25 -7.91 7.83
CA GLY A 470 28.62 -8.89 6.79
C GLY A 470 28.06 -8.56 5.40
N ARG A 471 27.00 -7.73 5.32
CA ARG A 471 26.37 -7.31 4.05
C ARG A 471 26.39 -5.80 3.84
N ALA A 472 27.30 -5.10 4.48
CA ALA A 472 27.50 -3.67 4.24
C ALA A 472 27.94 -3.42 2.78
N SER A 473 27.43 -2.36 2.16
CA SER A 473 27.81 -1.99 0.79
C SER A 473 29.27 -1.53 0.74
N ARG A 474 30.05 -2.02 -0.25
CA ARG A 474 31.46 -1.63 -0.45
C ARG A 474 31.67 -0.11 -0.57
N PHE A 475 30.71 0.60 -1.13
CA PHE A 475 30.69 2.07 -1.24
C PHE A 475 30.68 2.83 0.10
N ALA A 476 30.48 2.14 1.24
CA ALA A 476 30.52 2.78 2.56
C ALA A 476 31.95 3.00 3.09
N PHE A 477 32.97 2.38 2.48
CA PHE A 477 34.36 2.42 2.95
C PHE A 477 35.26 3.37 2.13
N ASP A 478 34.79 3.87 0.98
CA ASP A 478 35.61 4.55 -0.04
C ASP A 478 35.76 6.07 0.18
N SER A 479 35.93 6.49 1.44
CA SER A 479 36.23 7.89 1.77
C SER A 479 37.52 8.01 2.58
N THR A 480 38.53 7.20 2.28
CA THR A 480 39.91 7.60 2.54
C THR A 480 40.37 8.46 1.37
N PRO A 481 40.85 9.70 1.59
CA PRO A 481 41.63 10.39 0.57
C PRO A 481 42.74 9.45 0.16
N HIS A 482 42.88 9.16 -1.14
CA HIS A 482 44.13 8.62 -1.64
C HIS A 482 45.18 9.68 -1.33
N ASP A 483 45.95 9.46 -0.27
CA ASP A 483 47.21 10.16 -0.07
C ASP A 483 48.13 9.60 -1.15
N ASP A 484 48.16 10.31 -2.28
CA ASP A 484 48.94 9.99 -3.47
C ASP A 484 50.42 10.39 -3.22
N SER A 485 50.95 9.95 -2.09
CA SER A 485 52.35 10.12 -1.67
C SER A 485 53.03 8.76 -1.59
N THR A 486 52.91 7.99 -2.67
CA THR A 486 53.92 6.96 -2.95
C THR A 486 55.07 7.62 -3.73
N PRO A 487 56.31 7.63 -3.20
CA PRO A 487 57.43 8.13 -3.98
C PRO A 487 57.63 7.18 -5.16
N HIS A 488 57.54 7.75 -6.36
CA HIS A 488 57.87 7.08 -7.61
C HIS A 488 59.38 6.77 -7.59
N ASP A 489 59.76 5.56 -7.18
CA ASP A 489 61.11 5.06 -7.45
C ASP A 489 61.25 4.90 -8.96
N GLY A 490 61.95 5.85 -9.58
CA GLY A 490 62.30 5.82 -10.99
C GLY A 490 63.25 4.64 -11.28
N PRO A 491 63.24 4.09 -12.51
CA PRO A 491 64.11 2.98 -12.86
C PRO A 491 65.57 3.44 -12.82
N ALA A 492 66.37 2.76 -11.98
CA ALA A 492 67.82 2.89 -11.97
C ALA A 492 68.38 2.52 -13.34
N THR A 493 68.91 3.52 -14.04
CA THR A 493 69.76 3.31 -15.21
C THR A 493 71.09 2.73 -14.72
N THR A 494 71.41 1.52 -15.13
CA THR A 494 72.77 0.97 -15.02
C THR A 494 73.30 0.72 -16.42
N LYS A 495 74.43 1.39 -16.69
CA LYS A 495 75.36 1.10 -17.78
C LYS A 495 76.15 -0.17 -17.47
#